data_AF-A0A7W1QMA3-F1
#
_entry.id   AF-A0A7W1QMA3-F1
#
_cell.length_a   1.000
_cell.length_b   1.000
_cell.length_c   1.000
_cell.angle_alpha   90.00
_cell.angle_beta   90.00
_cell.angle_gamma   90.00
#
_symmetry.space_group_name_H-M   'P 1'
#
loop_
_entity.id
_entity.type
_entity.pdbx_description
1 polymer ?
#
loop_
_entity_poly.entity_id
_entity_poly.type
_entity_poly.pdbx_seq_one_letter_code
_entity_poly.pdbx_strand_id
1 'polypeptide(L)'
;MPAGFSVSLVLLALIALAQIPTTALAQDTVPASRHSSAPQIRAARVQGDVTIDGHLDEPSWIAAEPATGFTQTDPNEGKPATERTEVRVLIGDDALYIGARLHDREPGQVKAALA
;
A
#
# COMPACT_ATOMS: atom_id res chain seq x y z
N MET A 1 -73.91 -7.85 15.49
CA MET A 1 -73.24 -8.33 14.25
C MET A 1 -73.40 -7.28 13.17
N PRO A 2 -72.33 -6.58 12.81
CA PRO A 2 -72.11 -6.19 11.41
C PRO A 2 -70.75 -6.72 10.91
N ALA A 3 -70.74 -7.11 9.64
CA ALA A 3 -69.64 -7.77 8.95
C ALA A 3 -68.48 -6.81 8.66
N GLY A 4 -67.30 -7.11 9.20
CA GLY A 4 -66.04 -6.45 8.86
C GLY A 4 -65.32 -7.21 7.74
N PHE A 5 -65.52 -6.79 6.49
CA PHE A 5 -64.75 -7.26 5.34
C PHE A 5 -64.54 -6.10 4.37
N SER A 6 -63.47 -5.33 4.55
CA SER A 6 -62.84 -4.50 3.51
C SER A 6 -61.71 -3.69 4.13
N VAL A 7 -60.49 -4.24 4.13
CA VAL A 7 -59.19 -3.52 4.04
C VAL A 7 -58.08 -4.56 3.87
N SER A 8 -58.27 -5.80 4.38
CA SER A 8 -57.20 -6.81 4.45
C SER A 8 -56.67 -7.32 3.09
N LEU A 9 -57.51 -7.32 2.03
CA LEU A 9 -57.11 -7.96 0.76
C LEU A 9 -56.25 -7.05 -0.16
N VAL A 10 -56.27 -5.74 0.03
CA VAL A 10 -55.49 -4.80 -0.82
C VAL A 10 -54.04 -4.67 -0.31
N LEU A 11 -53.80 -4.88 0.99
CA LEU A 11 -52.46 -4.75 1.58
C LEU A 11 -51.54 -5.95 1.24
N LEU A 12 -52.09 -7.12 0.94
CA LEU A 12 -51.33 -8.33 0.61
C LEU A 12 -50.85 -8.36 -0.85
N ALA A 13 -51.48 -7.60 -1.75
CA ALA A 13 -51.10 -7.54 -3.17
C ALA A 13 -49.93 -6.58 -3.45
N LEU A 14 -49.62 -5.64 -2.54
CA LEU A 14 -48.55 -4.65 -2.72
C LEU A 14 -47.17 -5.11 -2.21
N ILE A 15 -47.11 -6.17 -1.42
CA ILE A 15 -45.84 -6.72 -0.89
C ILE A 15 -45.22 -7.74 -1.87
N ALA A 16 -45.97 -8.21 -2.88
CA ALA A 16 -45.52 -9.26 -3.79
C ALA A 16 -44.65 -8.79 -4.98
N LEU A 17 -44.44 -7.48 -5.19
CA LEU A 17 -43.69 -6.95 -6.35
C LEU A 17 -42.26 -6.48 -6.08
N ALA A 18 -41.74 -6.63 -4.86
CA ALA A 18 -40.42 -6.09 -4.49
C ALA A 18 -39.31 -7.15 -4.31
N GLN A 19 -39.48 -8.36 -4.84
CA GLN A 19 -38.45 -9.40 -4.85
C GLN A 19 -37.72 -9.40 -6.20
N ILE A 20 -37.11 -8.28 -6.57
CA ILE A 20 -36.12 -8.30 -7.66
C ILE A 20 -34.87 -8.92 -7.06
N PRO A 21 -34.43 -10.13 -7.47
CA PRO A 21 -33.13 -10.63 -7.07
C PRO A 21 -32.11 -9.63 -7.61
N THR A 22 -31.48 -8.87 -6.70
CA THR A 22 -30.35 -8.02 -7.06
C THR A 22 -29.22 -8.97 -7.40
N THR A 23 -29.09 -9.30 -8.69
CA THR A 23 -27.88 -9.92 -9.22
C THR A 23 -26.77 -8.91 -9.02
N ALA A 24 -26.01 -9.10 -7.94
CA ALA A 24 -24.77 -8.40 -7.73
C ALA A 24 -23.89 -8.68 -8.96
N LEU A 25 -23.59 -7.65 -9.74
CA LEU A 25 -22.51 -7.73 -10.71
C LEU A 25 -21.26 -8.05 -9.89
N ALA A 26 -20.73 -9.26 -10.09
CA ALA A 26 -19.49 -9.68 -9.48
C ALA A 26 -18.47 -8.56 -9.70
N GLN A 27 -17.88 -8.07 -8.62
CA GLN A 27 -16.78 -7.14 -8.73
C GLN A 27 -15.70 -7.86 -9.52
N ASP A 28 -15.27 -7.26 -10.65
CA ASP A 28 -14.08 -7.69 -11.38
C ASP A 28 -12.93 -7.73 -10.38
N THR A 29 -12.67 -8.94 -9.89
CA THR A 29 -11.59 -9.19 -8.96
C THR A 29 -10.35 -9.08 -9.83
N VAL A 30 -9.71 -7.91 -9.86
CA VAL A 30 -8.37 -7.79 -10.43
C VAL A 30 -7.57 -8.91 -9.78
N PRO A 31 -7.10 -9.92 -10.53
CA PRO A 31 -6.47 -11.07 -9.92
C PRO A 31 -5.28 -10.56 -9.11
N ALA A 32 -5.23 -10.91 -7.82
CA ALA A 32 -4.18 -10.52 -6.87
C ALA A 32 -2.77 -10.93 -7.34
N SER A 33 -2.69 -11.70 -8.42
CA SER A 33 -1.51 -12.30 -9.05
C SER A 33 -0.46 -11.34 -9.59
N ARG A 34 -0.73 -10.04 -9.80
CA ARG A 34 0.33 -9.11 -10.25
C ARG A 34 1.33 -8.74 -9.14
N HIS A 35 0.93 -8.83 -7.87
CA HIS A 35 1.79 -8.49 -6.73
C HIS A 35 2.60 -9.68 -6.21
N SER A 36 2.24 -10.91 -6.56
CA SER A 36 2.95 -12.10 -6.05
C SER A 36 4.37 -12.24 -6.61
N SER A 37 4.67 -11.65 -7.77
CA SER A 37 6.00 -11.62 -8.38
C SER A 37 6.78 -10.33 -8.13
N ALA A 38 6.18 -9.35 -7.44
CA ALA A 38 6.87 -8.10 -7.13
C ALA A 38 7.96 -8.34 -6.07
N PRO A 39 9.09 -7.59 -6.13
CA PRO A 39 10.07 -7.59 -5.06
C PRO A 39 9.41 -7.28 -3.71
N GLN A 40 9.82 -8.00 -2.66
CA GLN A 40 9.29 -7.84 -1.32
C GLN A 40 10.36 -7.23 -0.41
N ILE A 41 9.92 -6.37 0.52
CA ILE A 41 10.76 -5.78 1.56
C ILE A 41 10.17 -6.17 2.91
N ARG A 42 11.02 -6.64 3.83
CA ARG A 42 10.62 -6.94 5.20
C ARG A 42 10.79 -5.69 6.06
N ALA A 43 9.69 -5.21 6.65
CA ALA A 43 9.76 -4.17 7.66
C ALA A 43 10.22 -4.75 9.00
N ALA A 44 11.19 -4.10 9.65
CA ALA A 44 11.60 -4.45 11.03
C ALA A 44 10.79 -3.65 12.06
N ARG A 45 10.57 -4.19 13.26
CA ARG A 45 9.91 -3.44 14.34
C ARG A 45 10.85 -2.41 14.92
N VAL A 46 10.34 -1.20 15.15
CA VAL A 46 11.08 -0.13 15.82
C VAL A 46 11.39 -0.56 17.27
N GLN A 47 12.61 -0.27 17.72
CA GLN A 47 13.06 -0.39 19.10
C GLN A 47 13.58 0.98 19.57
N GLY A 48 12.91 1.57 20.57
CA GLY A 48 13.21 2.91 21.04
C GLY A 48 12.70 4.01 20.10
N ASP A 49 13.33 5.17 20.16
CA ASP A 49 12.94 6.33 19.36
C ASP A 49 13.68 6.36 18.02
N VAL A 50 13.03 6.88 16.99
CA VAL A 50 13.60 7.14 15.66
C VAL A 50 13.51 8.64 15.40
N THR A 51 14.64 9.29 15.14
CA THR A 51 14.66 10.72 14.84
C THR A 51 14.67 10.92 13.32
N ILE A 52 13.86 11.86 12.82
CA ILE A 52 13.79 12.16 11.38
C ILE A 52 14.73 13.32 11.05
N ASP A 53 16.04 13.04 11.06
CA ASP A 53 17.09 14.02 10.76
C ASP A 53 17.92 13.67 9.51
N GLY A 54 17.66 12.50 8.89
CA GLY A 54 18.35 12.01 7.71
C GLY A 54 19.58 11.13 8.02
N HIS A 55 19.90 10.92 9.30
CA HIS A 55 20.86 9.92 9.74
C HIS A 55 20.15 8.57 9.93
N LEU A 56 20.84 7.48 9.62
CA LEU A 56 20.32 6.11 9.72
C LEU A 56 21.25 5.28 10.63
N ASP A 57 21.60 5.83 11.78
CA ASP A 57 22.57 5.26 12.72
C ASP A 57 21.94 4.72 14.00
N GLU A 58 20.63 4.91 14.19
CA GLU A 58 19.92 4.29 15.30
C GLU A 58 19.94 2.75 15.21
N PRO A 59 19.92 2.04 16.36
CA PRO A 59 19.95 0.57 16.39
C PRO A 59 18.85 -0.09 15.55
N SER A 60 17.66 0.52 15.50
CA SER A 60 16.55 0.05 14.69
C SER A 60 16.90 0.04 13.19
N TRP A 61 17.57 1.07 12.69
CA TRP A 61 18.02 1.12 11.29
C TRP A 61 19.13 0.13 11.01
N ILE A 62 20.10 0.01 11.92
CA ILE A 62 21.23 -0.92 11.77
C ILE A 62 20.74 -2.38 11.71
N ALA A 63 19.73 -2.72 12.53
CA ALA A 63 19.17 -4.06 12.59
C ALA A 63 18.23 -4.39 11.41
N ALA A 64 17.70 -3.39 10.70
CA ALA A 64 16.81 -3.61 9.57
C ALA A 64 17.57 -4.07 8.32
N GLU A 65 17.09 -5.16 7.71
CA GLU A 65 17.64 -5.68 6.46
C GLU A 65 17.41 -4.67 5.32
N PRO A 66 18.48 -4.22 4.62
CA PRO A 66 18.31 -3.31 3.49
C PRO A 66 17.74 -4.04 2.28
N ALA A 67 16.69 -3.46 1.70
CA ALA A 67 16.31 -3.74 0.33
C ALA A 67 17.39 -3.19 -0.60
N THR A 68 17.82 -4.02 -1.55
CA THR A 68 18.83 -3.73 -2.56
C THR A 68 18.39 -4.31 -3.91
N GLY A 69 19.24 -4.22 -4.94
CA GLY A 69 18.93 -4.81 -6.26
C GLY A 69 17.95 -3.99 -7.09
N PHE A 70 17.86 -2.69 -6.84
CA PHE A 70 17.06 -1.77 -7.63
C PHE A 70 17.49 -1.75 -9.10
N THR A 71 16.54 -1.51 -9.98
CA THR A 71 16.77 -1.26 -11.40
C THR A 71 16.73 0.24 -11.68
N GLN A 72 17.38 0.65 -12.76
CA GLN A 72 17.39 2.05 -13.18
C GLN A 72 16.38 2.30 -14.30
N THR A 73 15.83 3.51 -14.34
CA THR A 73 15.04 4.00 -15.49
C THR A 73 15.95 4.64 -16.54
N ASP A 74 17.03 5.29 -16.10
CA ASP A 74 18.03 5.96 -16.95
C ASP A 74 19.45 5.49 -16.57
N PRO A 75 20.42 5.43 -17.50
CA PRO A 75 20.29 5.61 -18.95
C PRO A 75 19.78 4.38 -19.68
N ASN A 76 19.79 3.22 -19.03
CA ASN A 76 19.35 1.95 -19.61
C ASN A 76 18.24 1.36 -18.75
N GLU A 77 16.99 1.59 -19.14
CA GLU A 77 15.80 1.16 -18.40
C GLU A 77 15.80 -0.35 -18.10
N GLY A 78 15.41 -0.69 -16.87
CA GLY A 78 15.25 -2.07 -16.41
C GLY A 78 16.56 -2.82 -16.13
N LYS A 79 17.73 -2.21 -16.39
CA LYS A 79 19.02 -2.76 -15.98
C LYS A 79 19.25 -2.57 -14.48
N PRO A 80 20.12 -3.36 -13.82
CA PRO A 80 20.54 -3.09 -12.46
C PRO A 80 21.06 -1.65 -12.33
N ALA A 81 20.70 -0.98 -11.23
CA ALA A 81 21.14 0.38 -10.98
C ALA A 81 22.67 0.48 -10.93
N THR A 82 23.22 1.45 -11.65
CA THR A 82 24.67 1.73 -11.66
C THR A 82 25.15 2.34 -10.35
N GLU A 83 24.30 3.07 -9.65
CA GLU A 83 24.53 3.64 -8.33
C GLU A 83 23.84 2.80 -7.25
N ARG A 84 24.54 2.55 -6.13
CA ARG A 84 24.03 1.69 -5.06
C ARG A 84 22.95 2.43 -4.26
N THR A 85 21.79 1.81 -4.17
CA THR A 85 20.69 2.28 -3.31
C THR A 85 20.35 1.23 -2.27
N GLU A 86 20.22 1.66 -1.02
CA GLU A 86 19.72 0.85 0.08
C GLU A 86 18.47 1.50 0.65
N VAL A 87 17.39 0.73 0.77
CA VAL A 87 16.17 1.18 1.43
C VAL A 87 15.88 0.28 2.62
N ARG A 88 15.63 0.87 3.77
CA ARG A 88 15.21 0.16 4.98
C ARG A 88 13.82 0.62 5.37
N VAL A 89 13.02 -0.30 5.89
CA VAL A 89 11.66 -0.05 6.33
C VAL A 89 11.52 -0.47 7.77
N LEU A 90 11.04 0.42 8.63
CA LEU A 90 10.67 0.12 10.01
C LEU A 90 9.17 0.33 10.20
N ILE A 91 8.59 -0.44 11.10
CA ILE A 91 7.19 -0.29 11.51
C ILE A 91 7.11 -0.09 13.03
N GLY A 92 6.64 1.09 13.43
CA GLY A 92 6.29 1.42 14.81
C GLY A 92 4.82 1.10 15.10
N ASP A 93 4.30 1.66 16.19
CA ASP A 93 2.88 1.50 16.54
C ASP A 93 1.99 2.47 15.75
N ASP A 94 2.48 3.69 15.50
CA ASP A 94 1.71 4.76 14.86
C ASP A 94 2.19 5.15 13.45
N ALA A 95 3.34 4.63 13.01
CA ALA A 95 3.98 5.05 11.76
C ALA A 95 4.81 3.96 11.07
N LEU A 96 4.91 4.11 9.75
CA LEU A 96 5.88 3.42 8.90
C LEU A 96 7.04 4.39 8.63
N TYR A 97 8.27 3.96 8.90
CA TYR A 97 9.47 4.73 8.65
C TYR A 97 10.20 4.15 7.45
N ILE A 98 10.59 5.00 6.51
CA ILE A 98 11.32 4.61 5.31
C ILE A 98 12.61 5.43 5.28
N GLY A 99 13.74 4.74 5.39
CA GLY A 99 15.08 5.32 5.29
C GLY A 99 15.74 4.88 3.99
N ALA A 100 16.31 5.81 3.24
CA ALA A 100 16.99 5.50 1.99
C ALA A 100 18.40 6.10 1.97
N ARG A 101 19.41 5.26 1.69
CA ARG A 101 20.78 5.70 1.42
C ARG A 101 21.03 5.53 -0.08
N LEU A 102 21.18 6.66 -0.77
CA LEU A 102 21.51 6.73 -2.19
C LEU A 102 22.99 7.08 -2.28
N HIS A 103 23.80 6.12 -2.70
CA HIS A 103 25.21 6.37 -2.98
C HIS A 103 25.33 7.00 -4.37
N ASP A 104 26.23 7.96 -4.51
CA ASP A 104 26.56 8.58 -5.79
C ASP A 104 28.08 8.67 -5.88
N ARG A 105 28.65 8.37 -7.05
CA ARG A 105 30.10 8.48 -7.30
C ARG A 105 30.56 9.93 -7.41
N GLU A 106 29.68 10.84 -7.81
CA GLU A 106 29.93 12.26 -8.04
C GLU A 106 28.95 13.15 -7.24
N PRO A 107 28.88 13.02 -5.90
CA PRO A 107 27.86 13.69 -5.09
C PRO A 107 27.91 15.23 -5.18
N GLY A 108 29.06 15.80 -5.55
CA GLY A 108 29.20 17.24 -5.80
C GLY A 108 28.46 17.76 -7.04
N GLN A 109 28.03 16.87 -7.93
CA GLN A 109 27.22 17.20 -9.11
C GLN A 109 25.72 17.17 -8.85
N VAL A 110 25.29 16.71 -7.66
CA VAL A 110 23.88 16.68 -7.27
C VAL A 110 23.38 18.11 -7.16
N LYS A 111 22.42 18.46 -8.01
CA LYS A 111 21.79 19.79 -8.01
C LYS A 111 20.53 19.73 -7.15
N ALA A 112 20.39 20.70 -6.24
CA ALA A 112 19.11 20.94 -5.59
C ALA A 112 18.13 21.50 -6.63
N ALA A 113 16.99 20.84 -6.83
CA ALA A 113 15.85 21.48 -7.47
C ALA A 113 15.31 22.52 -6.49
N LEU A 114 15.61 23.79 -6.72
CA LEU A 114 15.01 24.89 -5.97
C LEU A 114 13.55 25.00 -6.41
N ALA A 115 12.64 24.97 -5.43
CA ALA A 115 11.22 25.23 -5.62
C ALA A 115 10.94 26.74 -5.59
#